data_AF-A0A533RDH7-F1
#
_entry.id   AF-A0A533RDH7-F1
#
_cell.length_a   1.000
_cell.length_b   1.000
_cell.length_c   1.000
_cell.angle_alpha   90.00
_cell.angle_beta   90.00
_cell.angle_gamma   90.00
#
_symmetry.space_group_name_H-M   'P 1'
#
loop_
_entity.id
_entity.type
_entity.pdbx_description
1 polymer ?
#
loop_
_entity_poly.entity_id
_entity_poly.type
_entity_poly.pdbx_seq_one_letter_code
_entity_poly.pdbx_strand_id
1 'polypeptide(L)' 'MPARTPAALRARRMLALLPHLLADSELGLTALADALGATPEELAEDITTLSLCGTAPYTPDVMVSAFVEDDGIVHAYQ' A
#
# COMPACT_ATOMS: atom_id res chain seq x y z
N MET A 1 -3.06 22.68 -7.66
CA MET A 1 -3.19 21.24 -7.38
C MET A 1 -2.18 20.53 -8.25
N PRO A 2 -1.30 19.68 -7.70
CA PRO A 2 -0.36 18.90 -8.53
C PRO A 2 -1.13 18.02 -9.51
N ALA A 3 -0.51 17.69 -10.64
CA ALA A 3 -1.10 16.79 -11.62
C ALA A 3 -1.29 15.40 -10.98
N ARG A 4 -2.47 14.81 -11.13
CA ARG A 4 -2.73 13.46 -10.61
C ARG A 4 -1.88 12.43 -11.36
N THR A 5 -1.34 11.46 -10.63
CA THR A 5 -0.66 10.29 -11.18
C THR A 5 -1.58 9.58 -12.17
N PRO A 6 -1.12 9.21 -13.38
CA PRO A 6 -1.93 8.46 -14.33
C PRO A 6 -2.45 7.17 -13.71
N ALA A 7 -3.74 6.87 -13.90
CA ALA A 7 -4.40 5.71 -13.27
C ALA A 7 -3.68 4.38 -13.57
N ALA A 8 -3.19 4.21 -14.81
CA ALA A 8 -2.43 3.02 -15.20
C ALA A 8 -1.11 2.88 -14.45
N LEU A 9 -0.44 3.99 -14.09
CA LEU A 9 0.80 3.96 -13.30
C LEU A 9 0.48 3.63 -11.84
N ARG A 10 -0.53 4.30 -11.26
CA ARG A 10 -1.01 4.02 -9.90
C ARG A 10 -1.41 2.55 -9.73
N ALA A 11 -2.19 2.01 -10.66
CA ALA A 11 -2.61 0.61 -10.61
C ALA A 11 -1.41 -0.37 -10.66
N ARG A 12 -0.41 -0.12 -11.51
CA ARG A 12 0.81 -0.96 -11.55
C ARG A 12 1.57 -0.90 -10.23
N ARG A 13 1.69 0.28 -9.64
CA ARG A 13 2.32 0.45 -8.33
C ARG A 13 1.58 -0.30 -7.22
N MET A 14 0.26 -0.18 -7.15
CA MET A 14 -0.56 -0.91 -6.17
C MET A 14 -0.42 -2.43 -6.31
N LEU A 15 -0.35 -2.94 -7.55
CA LEU A 15 -0.12 -4.37 -7.80
C LEU A 15 1.30 -4.81 -7.38
N ALA A 16 2.31 -3.96 -7.56
CA ALA A 16 3.67 -4.23 -7.10
C ALA A 16 3.82 -4.13 -5.57
N LEU A 17 2.98 -3.32 -4.92
CA LEU A 17 2.93 -3.14 -3.47
C LEU A 17 2.30 -4.35 -2.75
N LEU A 18 1.27 -4.96 -3.33
CA LEU A 18 0.50 -6.05 -2.69
C LEU A 18 1.36 -7.18 -2.08
N PRO A 19 2.39 -7.74 -2.75
CA PRO A 19 3.23 -8.79 -2.16
C PRO A 19 3.93 -8.35 -0.87
N HIS A 20 4.27 -7.07 -0.74
CA HIS A 20 4.89 -6.53 0.47
C HIS A 20 3.90 -6.44 1.64
N LEU A 21 2.62 -6.17 1.34
CA LEU A 21 1.55 -6.07 2.34
C LEU A 21 0.98 -7.42 2.78
N LEU A 22 1.36 -8.50 2.11
CA LEU A 22 0.92 -9.86 2.46
C LEU A 22 1.99 -10.63 3.23
N ALA A 23 3.15 -10.02 3.48
CA ALA A 23 4.35 -10.72 3.95
C ALA A 23 4.53 -10.76 5.48
N ASP A 24 3.53 -10.35 6.28
CA ASP A 24 3.65 -10.14 7.74
C ASP A 24 4.95 -9.41 8.11
N SER A 25 5.00 -8.11 7.83
CA SER A 25 6.25 -7.35 7.84
C SER A 25 6.08 -5.89 8.27
N GLU A 26 7.17 -5.33 8.80
CA GLU A 26 7.34 -3.91 9.06
C GLU A 26 8.28 -3.31 8.00
N LEU A 27 7.80 -2.27 7.31
CA LEU A 27 8.52 -1.65 6.19
C LEU A 27 8.56 -0.14 6.37
N GLY A 28 9.71 0.49 6.12
CA GLY A 28 9.79 1.95 6.09
C GLY A 28 9.08 2.52 4.86
N LEU A 29 8.09 3.40 5.07
CA LEU A 29 7.28 4.00 4.00
C LEU A 29 8.14 4.70 2.95
N THR A 30 9.14 5.48 3.37
CA THR A 30 10.03 6.20 2.45
C THR A 30 10.84 5.24 1.59
N ALA A 31 11.46 4.22 2.18
CA ALA A 31 12.26 3.25 1.44
C ALA A 31 11.41 2.45 0.45
N LEU A 32 10.18 2.10 0.84
CA LEU A 32 9.23 1.40 -0.02
C LEU A 32 8.73 2.31 -1.16
N ALA A 33 8.48 3.58 -0.88
CA ALA A 33 8.08 4.56 -1.89
C ALA A 33 9.19 4.78 -2.93
N ASP A 34 10.43 4.91 -2.48
CA ASP A 34 11.61 5.02 -3.35
C ASP A 34 11.76 3.78 -4.25
N ALA A 35 11.61 2.58 -3.68
CA ALA A 35 11.68 1.32 -4.44
C ALA A 35 10.58 1.19 -5.51
N LEU A 36 9.43 1.83 -5.28
CA LEU A 36 8.28 1.80 -6.18
C LEU A 36 8.15 3.04 -7.08
N GLY A 37 9.12 3.97 -7.00
CA GLY A 37 9.14 5.20 -7.80
C GLY A 37 7.97 6.14 -7.49
N ALA A 38 7.61 6.27 -6.21
CA ALA A 38 6.52 7.09 -5.71
C ALA A 38 6.99 8.02 -4.59
N THR A 39 6.17 9.01 -4.24
CA THR A 39 6.41 9.74 -2.99
C THR A 39 5.80 8.97 -1.80
N PRO A 40 6.27 9.22 -0.56
CA PRO A 40 5.66 8.63 0.63
C PRO A 40 4.15 8.92 0.73
N GLU A 41 3.71 10.12 0.35
CA GLU A 41 2.30 10.52 0.38
C GLU A 41 1.47 9.73 -0.64
N GLU A 42 1.99 9.56 -1.87
CA GLU A 42 1.32 8.75 -2.89
C GLU A 42 1.20 7.28 -2.45
N LEU A 43 2.26 6.75 -1.82
CA LEU A 43 2.26 5.36 -1.36
C LEU A 43 1.33 5.16 -0.16
N ALA A 44 1.27 6.11 0.77
CA ALA A 44 0.33 6.07 1.89
C ALA A 44 -1.14 6.13 1.42
N GLU A 45 -1.46 6.93 0.40
CA GLU A 45 -2.79 6.96 -0.21
C GLU A 45 -3.14 5.61 -0.87
N ASP A 46 -2.16 4.99 -1.53
CA ASP A 46 -2.32 3.67 -2.13
C ASP A 46 -2.52 2.57 -1.08
N ILE A 47 -1.76 2.56 0.01
CA ILE A 47 -1.92 1.63 1.14
C ILE A 47 -3.31 1.79 1.75
N THR A 48 -3.75 3.03 1.99
CA THR A 48 -5.09 3.33 2.50
C THR A 48 -6.18 2.82 1.56
N THR A 49 -5.96 2.90 0.25
CA THR A 49 -6.93 2.38 -0.73
C THR A 49 -6.95 0.84 -0.71
N LEU A 50 -5.77 0.21 -0.64
CA LEU A 50 -5.64 -1.25 -0.59
C LEU A 50 -6.22 -1.84 0.69
N SER A 51 -6.10 -1.16 1.84
CA SER A 51 -6.67 -1.64 3.11
C SER A 51 -8.20 -1.75 3.10
N LEU A 52 -8.85 -1.15 2.09
CA LEU A 52 -10.28 -1.27 1.84
C LEU A 52 -10.64 -2.40 0.85
N CYS A 53 -9.66 -3.20 0.42
CA CYS A 53 -9.85 -4.29 -0.52
C CYS A 53 -9.85 -5.66 0.20
N GLY A 54 -10.78 -6.52 -0.17
CA GLY A 54 -10.82 -7.91 0.28
C GLY A 54 -9.69 -8.75 -0.31
N THR A 55 -9.19 -9.73 0.44
CA THR A 55 -8.21 -10.71 -0.04
C THR A 55 -8.86 -12.09 -0.15
N ALA A 56 -8.30 -12.98 -0.97
CA ALA A 56 -8.83 -14.33 -1.13
C ALA A 56 -8.82 -15.07 0.23
N PRO A 57 -9.90 -15.78 0.61
CA PRO A 57 -11.04 -16.23 -0.21
C PRO A 57 -12.22 -15.24 -0.33
N TYR A 58 -12.04 -13.96 0.02
CA TYR A 58 -13.03 -12.89 -0.06
C TYR A 58 -14.23 -13.06 0.87
N THR A 59 -13.99 -13.59 2.08
CA THR A 59 -15.00 -13.51 3.14
C THR A 59 -15.12 -12.06 3.63
N PRO A 60 -16.29 -11.66 4.17
CA PRO A 60 -16.54 -10.25 4.52
C PRO A 60 -15.54 -9.62 5.51
N ASP A 61 -14.83 -10.45 6.27
CA ASP A 61 -13.90 -10.08 7.35
C ASP A 61 -12.42 -10.15 6.92
N VAL A 62 -12.12 -10.62 5.72
CA VAL A 62 -10.75 -10.84 5.24
C VAL A 62 -10.37 -9.74 4.25
N MET A 63 -9.55 -8.81 4.72
CA MET A 63 -9.10 -7.62 3.99
C MET A 63 -7.58 -7.52 3.97
N VAL A 64 -7.02 -6.65 3.13
CA VAL A 64 -5.60 -6.28 3.22
C VAL A 64 -5.41 -5.57 4.56
N SER A 65 -4.78 -6.24 5.53
CA SER A 65 -4.52 -5.66 6.84
C SER A 65 -3.21 -4.87 6.79
N ALA A 66 -3.28 -3.62 6.35
CA ALA A 66 -2.11 -2.73 6.32
C ALA A 66 -2.46 -1.30 6.74
N PHE A 67 -1.57 -0.66 7.49
CA PHE A 67 -1.67 0.75 7.85
C PHE A 67 -0.28 1.39 7.97
N VAL A 68 -0.28 2.72 7.96
CA VAL A 68 0.92 3.55 8.10
C VAL A 68 0.84 4.27 9.44
N GLU A 69 1.87 4.13 10.28
CA GLU A 69 1.99 4.88 11.53
C GLU A 69 2.55 6.30 11.30
N ASP A 70 2.39 7.16 12.30
CA ASP A 70 2.85 8.56 12.27
C ASP A 70 4.37 8.68 12.12
N ASP A 71 5.13 7.64 12.49
CA ASP A 71 6.58 7.57 12.35
C ASP A 71 7.04 7.09 10.95
N GLY A 72 6.09 6.76 10.07
CA GLY A 72 6.35 6.31 8.71
C GLY A 72 6.63 4.81 8.58
N ILE A 73 6.32 4.00 9.59
CA ILE A 73 6.35 2.55 9.47
C ILE A 73 5.03 2.03 8.88
N VAL A 74 5.14 1.15 7.89
CA VAL A 74 4.04 0.39 7.31
C VAL A 74 3.98 -0.95 8.02
N HIS A 75 2.88 -1.22 8.71
CA HIS A 75 2.58 -2.53 9.28
C HIS A 75 1.65 -3.29 8.35
N ALA A 76 1.96 -4.56 8.12
CA ALA A 76 1.17 -5.46 7.31
C ALA A 76 0.96 -6.78 8.07
N TYR A 77 -0.29 -7.22 8.21
CA TYR A 77 -0.68 -8.42 8.97
C TYR A 77 -1.49 -9.40 8.08
N GLN A 78 -1.53 -10.66 8.48
CA GLN A 78 -2.36 -11.73 7.87
C GLN A 78 -3.48 -12.16 8.81
#